data_AF-A0A536NP46-F1
#
_entry.id   AF-A0A536NP46-F1
#
_cell.length_a   1.000
_cell.length_b   1.000
_cell.length_c   1.000
_cell.angle_alpha   90.00
_cell.angle_beta   90.00
_cell.angle_gamma   90.00
#
_symmetry.space_group_name_H-M   'P 1'
#
loop_
_entity.id
_entity.type
_entity.pdbx_description
1 polymer ?
#
loop_
_entity_poly.entity_id
_entity_poly.type
_entity_poly.pdbx_seq_one_letter_code
_entity_poly.pdbx_strand_id
1 'polypeptide(L)'
;MILRAVLRGGAFVVVGLVAFGAGVYADQALPDWIPYIANHQTGRVNTAELQDAIRVIQAEYVDGNLDTTKMSQGTISGLVASLGDPYSAYYDPDQYKKLQAAYEGRYSGIGVYVTFGSSYPLITGTVPGSPAAKAGLQSGDQVLKVGGRDASGMTAELATSLIQGPDGTQVTLTIKRDASTFDVTITRAEIQVPSVRSTVIGDHVLYVRIYSFGSTTFDDFASVLSTNLASSKSMVLDLRDNPGGFVDQADSVISDFVASGETFEEHGRNGSVTRHSVSGT
;
A
#
# COMPACT_ATOMS: atom_id res chain seq x y z
N MET A 1 35.10 46.59 -45.46
CA MET A 1 34.57 45.42 -44.73
C MET A 1 34.39 45.65 -43.22
N ILE A 2 35.04 46.66 -42.61
CA ILE A 2 35.04 46.89 -41.15
C ILE A 2 33.79 47.68 -40.65
N LEU A 3 33.18 48.53 -41.48
CA LEU A 3 32.07 49.41 -41.06
C LEU A 3 30.72 48.67 -40.81
N ARG A 4 30.51 47.49 -41.42
CA ARG A 4 29.28 46.69 -41.25
C ARG A 4 29.28 45.83 -39.97
N ALA A 5 30.43 45.61 -39.34
CA ALA A 5 30.54 44.84 -38.10
C ALA A 5 30.21 45.69 -36.86
N VAL A 6 30.60 46.96 -36.85
CA VAL A 6 30.36 47.89 -35.73
C VAL A 6 28.86 48.23 -35.59
N LEU A 7 28.16 48.41 -36.71
CA LEU A 7 26.70 48.67 -36.72
C LEU A 7 25.87 47.49 -36.22
N ARG A 8 26.34 46.24 -36.41
CA ARG A 8 25.66 45.04 -35.90
C ARG A 8 25.91 44.86 -34.40
N GLY A 9 27.11 45.14 -33.90
CA GLY A 9 27.42 45.09 -32.47
C GLY A 9 26.62 46.11 -31.64
N GLY A 10 26.47 47.35 -32.15
CA GLY A 10 25.68 48.38 -31.47
C GLY A 10 24.19 48.07 -31.36
N ALA A 11 23.59 47.45 -32.39
CA ALA A 11 22.18 47.09 -32.39
C ALA A 11 21.84 45.99 -31.34
N PHE A 12 22.72 45.01 -31.13
CA PHE A 12 22.50 43.97 -30.13
C PHE A 12 22.60 44.48 -28.68
N VAL A 13 23.48 45.45 -28.41
CA VAL A 13 23.60 46.06 -27.07
C VAL A 13 22.37 46.90 -26.74
N VAL A 14 21.82 47.63 -27.70
CA VAL A 14 20.59 48.43 -27.51
C VAL A 14 19.37 47.53 -27.29
N VAL A 15 19.22 46.43 -28.05
CA VAL A 15 18.14 45.46 -27.83
C VAL A 15 18.24 44.79 -26.45
N GLY A 16 19.46 44.46 -26.00
CA GLY A 16 19.69 43.89 -24.66
C GLY A 16 19.32 44.85 -23.52
N LEU A 17 19.66 46.14 -23.65
CA LEU A 17 19.32 47.15 -22.64
C LEU A 17 17.83 47.49 -22.61
N VAL A 18 17.16 47.50 -23.76
CA VAL A 18 15.70 47.69 -23.84
C VAL A 18 14.95 46.49 -23.25
N ALA A 19 15.41 45.26 -23.52
CA ALA A 19 14.83 44.06 -22.91
C ALA A 19 15.03 44.02 -21.39
N PHE A 20 16.20 44.45 -20.90
CA PHE A 20 16.48 44.55 -19.47
C PHE A 20 15.61 45.62 -18.79
N GLY A 21 15.51 46.82 -19.38
CA GLY A 21 14.68 47.90 -18.85
C GLY A 21 13.18 47.55 -18.85
N ALA A 22 12.70 46.89 -19.91
CA ALA A 22 11.32 46.39 -19.98
C ALA A 22 11.04 45.30 -18.94
N GLY A 23 12.01 44.42 -18.66
CA GLY A 23 11.92 43.42 -17.59
C GLY A 23 11.82 44.07 -16.21
N VAL A 24 12.65 45.06 -15.91
CA VAL A 24 12.62 45.80 -14.63
C VAL A 24 11.32 46.59 -14.46
N TYR A 25 10.80 47.22 -15.52
CA TYR A 25 9.52 47.93 -15.47
C TYR A 25 8.34 46.96 -15.27
N ALA A 26 8.35 45.80 -15.93
CA ALA A 26 7.29 44.80 -15.79
C ALA A 26 7.29 44.13 -14.41
N ASP A 27 8.46 43.98 -13.77
CA ASP A 27 8.62 43.54 -12.37
C ASP A 27 7.99 44.54 -11.37
N GLN A 28 8.16 45.84 -11.62
CA GLN A 28 7.60 46.88 -10.75
C GLN A 28 6.09 47.15 -10.99
N ALA A 29 5.64 47.04 -12.24
CA ALA A 29 4.27 47.42 -12.63
C ALA A 29 3.25 46.28 -12.47
N LEU A 30 3.71 45.03 -12.40
CA LEU A 30 2.86 43.85 -12.31
C LEU A 30 3.52 42.88 -11.30
N PRO A 31 3.23 42.99 -9.99
CA PRO A 31 3.86 42.12 -8.99
C PRO A 31 3.30 40.68 -8.98
N ASP A 32 2.12 40.45 -9.57
CA ASP A 32 1.38 39.19 -9.43
C ASP A 32 1.55 38.18 -10.60
N TRP A 33 2.17 38.57 -11.73
CA TRP A 33 2.36 37.69 -12.90
C TRP A 33 3.73 37.00 -12.94
N ILE A 34 4.70 37.45 -12.15
CA ILE A 34 5.97 36.75 -11.99
C ILE A 34 5.75 35.71 -10.89
N PRO A 35 5.74 34.40 -11.20
CA PRO A 35 5.66 33.39 -10.15
C PRO A 35 6.81 33.64 -9.19
N TYR A 36 6.48 33.90 -7.93
CA TYR A 36 7.42 34.05 -6.84
C TYR A 36 8.29 32.78 -6.79
N ILE A 37 9.47 32.83 -7.41
CA ILE A 37 10.49 31.79 -7.26
C ILE A 37 11.04 31.97 -5.85
N ALA A 38 10.34 31.39 -4.88
CA ALA A 38 10.90 31.13 -3.57
C ALA A 38 12.10 30.22 -3.80
N ASN A 39 13.28 30.82 -3.86
CA ASN A 39 14.56 30.15 -3.98
C ASN A 39 14.82 29.37 -2.68
N HIS A 40 14.11 28.27 -2.50
CA HIS A 40 14.50 27.23 -1.56
C HIS A 40 15.74 26.60 -2.18
N GLN A 41 16.92 27.05 -1.78
CA GLN A 41 18.13 26.25 -1.95
C GLN A 41 17.94 24.98 -1.12
N THR A 42 17.26 24.01 -1.70
CA THR A 42 17.28 22.64 -1.22
C THR A 42 18.72 22.17 -1.38
N GLY A 43 19.32 21.69 -0.29
CA GLY A 43 20.61 21.02 -0.35
C GLY A 43 20.51 19.92 -1.41
N ARG A 44 21.21 20.08 -2.52
CA ARG A 44 21.29 19.03 -3.53
C ARG A 44 21.97 17.83 -2.90
N VAL A 45 21.39 16.66 -3.04
CA VAL A 45 22.05 15.40 -2.65
C VAL A 45 23.37 15.33 -3.42
N ASN A 46 24.49 15.22 -2.70
CA ASN A 46 25.79 15.03 -3.32
C ASN A 46 25.86 13.59 -3.86
N THR A 47 25.83 13.45 -5.19
CA THR A 47 25.87 12.13 -5.83
C THR A 47 27.28 11.66 -6.17
N ALA A 48 28.31 12.49 -5.98
CA ALA A 48 29.68 12.13 -6.32
C ALA A 48 30.19 10.95 -5.49
N GLU A 49 29.99 11.00 -4.17
CA GLU A 49 30.36 9.93 -3.25
C GLU A 49 29.61 8.62 -3.57
N LEU A 50 28.33 8.72 -3.92
CA LEU A 50 27.53 7.58 -4.37
C LEU A 50 28.09 6.96 -5.65
N GLN A 51 28.47 7.78 -6.63
CA GLN A 51 29.06 7.31 -7.89
C GLN A 51 30.46 6.70 -7.70
N ASP A 52 31.26 7.23 -6.78
CA ASP A 52 32.55 6.65 -6.40
C ASP A 52 32.36 5.28 -5.75
N ALA A 53 31.43 5.16 -4.79
CA ALA A 53 31.13 3.90 -4.13
C ALA A 53 30.67 2.82 -5.11
N ILE A 54 29.75 3.15 -6.03
CA ILE A 54 29.29 2.22 -7.07
C ILE A 54 30.47 1.75 -7.94
N ARG A 55 31.36 2.66 -8.36
CA ARG A 55 32.53 2.32 -9.18
C ARG A 55 33.49 1.37 -8.45
N VAL A 56 33.80 1.65 -7.20
CA VAL A 56 34.69 0.80 -6.38
C VAL A 56 34.07 -0.59 -6.21
N ILE A 57 32.78 -0.68 -5.89
CA ILE A 57 32.08 -1.98 -5.75
C ILE A 57 32.12 -2.76 -7.07
N GLN A 58 31.86 -2.10 -8.21
CA GLN A 58 31.87 -2.76 -9.51
C GLN A 58 33.27 -3.25 -9.94
N ALA A 59 34.33 -2.56 -9.53
CA ALA A 59 35.70 -2.90 -9.88
C ALA A 59 36.32 -3.96 -8.95
N GLU A 60 36.03 -3.89 -7.65
CA GLU A 60 36.81 -4.58 -6.62
C GLU A 60 36.02 -5.64 -5.83
N TYR A 61 34.69 -5.74 -6.02
CA TYR A 61 33.90 -6.76 -5.32
C TYR A 61 34.28 -8.16 -5.80
N VAL A 62 34.42 -9.09 -4.84
CA VAL A 62 34.95 -10.44 -5.06
C VAL A 62 34.14 -11.29 -6.06
N ASP A 63 32.84 -11.01 -6.19
CA ASP A 63 31.96 -11.65 -7.16
C ASP A 63 31.65 -10.70 -8.32
N GLY A 64 32.13 -11.02 -9.52
CA GLY A 64 31.90 -10.21 -10.72
C GLY A 64 30.45 -10.25 -11.24
N ASN A 65 29.60 -11.16 -10.75
CA ASN A 65 28.20 -11.28 -11.18
C ASN A 65 27.28 -10.35 -10.37
N LEU A 66 27.55 -9.05 -10.43
CA LEU A 66 26.75 -8.05 -9.72
C LEU A 66 25.36 -7.88 -10.35
N ASP A 67 24.32 -7.95 -9.51
CA ASP A 67 22.95 -7.58 -9.88
C ASP A 67 22.78 -6.06 -9.79
N THR A 68 23.07 -5.37 -10.89
CA THR A 68 23.01 -3.91 -10.97
C THR A 68 21.60 -3.34 -10.78
N THR A 69 20.56 -4.14 -11.06
CA THR A 69 19.17 -3.77 -10.79
C THR A 69 18.94 -3.68 -9.28
N LYS A 70 19.36 -4.70 -8.52
CA LYS A 70 19.28 -4.67 -7.05
C LYS A 70 20.13 -3.56 -6.44
N MET A 71 21.31 -3.27 -6.99
CA MET A 71 22.13 -2.15 -6.51
C MET A 71 21.41 -0.79 -6.68
N SER A 72 20.80 -0.57 -7.84
CA SER A 72 20.02 0.64 -8.11
C SER A 72 18.81 0.75 -7.18
N GLN A 73 18.02 -0.31 -7.06
CA GLN A 73 16.85 -0.36 -6.18
C GLN A 73 17.23 -0.16 -4.70
N GLY A 74 18.31 -0.80 -4.24
CA GLY A 74 18.84 -0.63 -2.88
C GLY A 74 19.32 0.80 -2.60
N THR A 75 19.91 1.46 -3.59
CA THR A 75 20.30 2.88 -3.49
C THR A 75 19.08 3.78 -3.30
N ILE A 76 18.03 3.59 -4.11
CA ILE A 76 16.78 4.35 -4.00
C ILE A 76 16.11 4.09 -2.65
N SER A 77 16.05 2.83 -2.22
CA SER A 77 15.51 2.43 -0.92
C SER A 77 16.25 3.13 0.24
N GLY A 78 17.59 3.18 0.19
CA GLY A 78 18.39 3.89 1.19
C GLY A 78 18.15 5.40 1.21
N LEU A 79 17.98 6.02 0.04
CA LEU A 79 17.63 7.45 -0.06
C LEU A 79 16.27 7.74 0.58
N VAL A 80 15.25 6.91 0.33
CA VAL A 80 13.93 7.09 0.96
C VAL A 80 14.00 6.84 2.47
N ALA A 81 14.70 5.80 2.92
CA ALA A 81 14.89 5.52 4.33
C ALA A 81 15.60 6.67 5.09
N SER A 82 16.47 7.42 4.41
CA SER A 82 17.17 8.57 5.00
C SER A 82 16.26 9.73 5.40
N LEU A 83 15.00 9.74 4.96
CA LEU A 83 14.00 10.71 5.40
C LEU A 83 13.63 10.56 6.88
N GLY A 84 13.92 9.41 7.50
CA GLY A 84 13.56 9.11 8.89
C GLY A 84 12.05 8.98 9.12
N ASP A 85 11.27 8.98 8.04
CA ASP A 85 9.82 8.78 8.06
C ASP A 85 9.51 7.28 7.90
N PRO A 86 8.95 6.60 8.92
CA PRO A 86 8.64 5.18 8.85
C PRO A 86 7.56 4.83 7.81
N TYR A 87 6.80 5.81 7.30
CA TYR A 87 5.78 5.60 6.28
C TYR A 87 6.28 5.86 4.85
N SER A 88 7.46 6.45 4.71
CA SER A 88 8.12 6.63 3.42
C SER A 88 8.88 5.36 3.04
N ALA A 89 8.42 4.69 1.97
CA ALA A 89 9.05 3.46 1.47
C ALA A 89 9.20 3.49 -0.05
N TYR A 90 10.32 2.92 -0.53
CA TYR A 90 10.46 2.55 -1.93
C TYR A 90 9.98 1.11 -2.12
N TYR A 91 9.10 0.91 -3.08
CA TYR A 91 8.71 -0.41 -3.56
C TYR A 91 9.34 -0.64 -4.93
N ASP A 92 10.08 -1.74 -5.07
CA ASP A 92 10.49 -2.23 -6.38
C ASP A 92 9.27 -2.68 -7.22
N PRO A 93 9.41 -2.93 -8.54
CA PRO A 93 8.27 -3.30 -9.39
C PRO A 93 7.48 -4.52 -8.91
N ASP A 94 8.15 -5.55 -8.37
CA ASP A 94 7.50 -6.76 -7.89
C ASP A 94 6.78 -6.51 -6.56
N GLN A 95 7.40 -5.74 -5.66
CA GLN A 95 6.80 -5.30 -4.41
C GLN A 95 5.57 -4.42 -4.66
N TYR A 96 5.66 -3.46 -5.58
CA TYR A 96 4.56 -2.57 -5.93
C TYR A 96 3.38 -3.34 -6.54
N LYS A 97 3.67 -4.31 -7.43
CA LYS A 97 2.64 -5.19 -8.00
C LYS A 97 1.91 -6.00 -6.91
N LYS A 98 2.64 -6.51 -5.91
CA LYS A 98 2.05 -7.23 -4.77
C LYS A 98 1.21 -6.32 -3.88
N LEU A 99 1.66 -5.09 -3.64
CA LEU A 99 0.90 -4.09 -2.89
C LEU A 99 -0.44 -3.78 -3.57
N GLN A 100 -0.42 -3.54 -4.88
CA GLN A 100 -1.64 -3.28 -5.65
C GLN A 100 -2.60 -4.47 -5.65
N ALA A 101 -2.07 -5.69 -5.84
CA ALA A 101 -2.89 -6.90 -5.75
C ALA A 101 -3.56 -7.03 -4.36
N ALA A 102 -2.85 -6.75 -3.27
CA ALA A 102 -3.41 -6.79 -1.93
C ALA A 102 -4.57 -5.78 -1.74
N TYR A 103 -4.44 -4.56 -2.27
CA TYR A 103 -5.53 -3.58 -2.26
C TYR A 103 -6.74 -4.00 -3.12
N GLU A 104 -6.51 -4.80 -4.15
CA GLU A 104 -7.59 -5.42 -4.93
C GLU A 104 -8.14 -6.71 -4.28
N GLY A 105 -7.78 -6.98 -3.01
CA GLY A 105 -8.21 -8.18 -2.28
C GLY A 105 -7.60 -9.47 -2.81
N ARG A 106 -6.57 -9.39 -3.67
CA ARG A 106 -5.85 -10.52 -4.22
C ARG A 106 -4.59 -10.79 -3.41
N TYR A 107 -4.59 -11.95 -2.75
CA TYR A 107 -3.48 -12.40 -1.93
C TYR A 107 -2.88 -13.67 -2.52
N SER A 108 -1.56 -13.83 -2.44
CA SER A 108 -0.92 -15.11 -2.77
C SER A 108 -0.66 -15.91 -1.50
N GLY A 109 -1.32 -17.06 -1.37
CA GLY A 109 -1.29 -17.88 -0.17
C GLY A 109 -2.16 -19.12 -0.30
N ILE A 110 -2.64 -19.64 0.84
CA ILE A 110 -3.45 -20.87 0.86
C ILE A 110 -4.94 -20.64 1.10
N GLY A 111 -5.34 -19.49 1.66
CA GLY A 111 -6.75 -19.12 1.87
C GLY A 111 -7.40 -19.75 3.10
N VAL A 112 -6.81 -19.49 4.28
CA VAL A 112 -7.35 -19.90 5.58
C VAL A 112 -7.72 -18.69 6.43
N TYR A 113 -8.77 -18.82 7.22
CA TYR A 113 -9.06 -17.94 8.34
C TYR A 113 -8.52 -18.59 9.61
N VAL A 114 -7.74 -17.83 10.38
CA VAL A 114 -7.04 -18.33 11.56
C VAL A 114 -7.33 -17.39 12.73
N THR A 115 -7.55 -17.97 13.90
CA THR A 115 -7.59 -17.23 15.15
C THR A 115 -6.36 -17.56 16.00
N PHE A 116 -5.92 -16.58 16.78
CA PHE A 116 -4.74 -16.63 17.63
C PHE A 116 -5.16 -16.37 19.08
N GLY A 117 -4.31 -16.74 20.04
CA GLY A 117 -4.58 -16.56 21.48
C GLY A 117 -4.69 -17.87 22.28
N SER A 118 -4.72 -19.02 21.60
CA SER A 118 -4.45 -20.34 22.17
C SER A 118 -2.97 -20.73 22.00
N SER A 119 -2.54 -21.86 22.58
CA SER A 119 -1.16 -22.35 22.45
C SER A 119 -0.70 -22.57 21.01
N TYR A 120 -1.65 -22.86 20.10
CA TYR A 120 -1.44 -23.05 18.66
C TYR A 120 -2.50 -22.28 17.88
N PRO A 121 -2.18 -21.76 16.67
CA PRO A 121 -3.15 -21.14 15.77
C PRO A 121 -4.26 -22.13 15.39
N LEU A 122 -5.49 -21.65 15.39
CA LEU A 122 -6.68 -22.46 15.11
C LEU A 122 -7.34 -21.98 13.82
N ILE A 123 -7.54 -22.88 12.87
CA ILE A 123 -8.29 -22.59 11.65
C ILE A 123 -9.77 -22.46 12.00
N THR A 124 -10.35 -21.30 11.69
CA THR A 124 -11.79 -21.04 11.88
C THR A 124 -12.58 -21.29 10.60
N GLY A 125 -11.91 -21.38 9.45
CA GLY A 125 -12.48 -21.80 8.19
C GLY A 125 -11.53 -21.59 7.02
N THR A 126 -12.00 -21.89 5.81
CA THR A 126 -11.24 -21.67 4.56
C THR A 126 -11.98 -20.70 3.64
N VAL A 127 -11.23 -19.99 2.79
CA VAL A 127 -11.81 -19.22 1.69
C VAL A 127 -12.40 -20.21 0.68
N PRO A 128 -13.66 -20.06 0.24
CA PRO A 128 -14.26 -20.95 -0.76
C PRO A 128 -13.42 -21.03 -2.04
N GLY A 129 -13.21 -22.24 -2.58
CA GLY A 129 -12.42 -22.45 -3.80
C GLY A 129 -10.89 -22.32 -3.66
N SER A 130 -10.40 -21.91 -2.48
CA SER A 130 -8.97 -21.74 -2.20
C SER A 130 -8.17 -23.06 -2.18
N PRO A 131 -6.83 -22.99 -2.27
CA PRO A 131 -5.97 -24.16 -2.10
C PRO A 131 -6.20 -24.91 -0.79
N ALA A 132 -6.40 -24.20 0.32
CA ALA A 132 -6.67 -24.80 1.62
C ALA A 132 -7.99 -25.57 1.66
N ALA A 133 -9.05 -25.01 1.05
CA ALA A 133 -10.33 -25.70 0.94
C ALA A 133 -10.20 -26.98 0.11
N LYS A 134 -9.48 -26.92 -1.03
CA LYS A 134 -9.20 -28.09 -1.90
C LYS A 134 -8.33 -29.14 -1.21
N ALA A 135 -7.43 -28.71 -0.33
CA ALA A 135 -6.58 -29.59 0.48
C ALA A 135 -7.31 -30.20 1.69
N GLY A 136 -8.58 -29.86 1.92
CA GLY A 136 -9.41 -30.46 2.97
C GLY A 136 -9.12 -29.93 4.37
N LEU A 137 -8.55 -28.72 4.50
CA LEU A 137 -8.47 -28.02 5.78
C LEU A 137 -9.87 -27.62 6.24
N GLN A 138 -10.10 -27.69 7.56
CA GLN A 138 -11.42 -27.53 8.16
C GLN A 138 -11.37 -26.61 9.38
N SER A 139 -12.53 -26.05 9.72
CA SER A 139 -12.68 -25.33 11.00
C SER A 139 -12.42 -26.29 12.16
N GLY A 140 -11.65 -25.85 13.15
CA GLY A 140 -11.21 -26.68 14.28
C GLY A 140 -9.82 -27.29 14.13
N ASP A 141 -9.22 -27.22 12.94
CA ASP A 141 -7.83 -27.69 12.73
C ASP A 141 -6.83 -26.83 13.53
N GLN A 142 -6.01 -27.47 14.35
CA GLN A 142 -4.89 -26.83 15.03
C GLN A 142 -3.64 -26.92 14.17
N VAL A 143 -3.01 -25.79 13.89
CA VAL A 143 -1.75 -25.72 13.12
C VAL A 143 -0.59 -25.91 14.10
N LEU A 144 0.05 -27.07 14.07
CA LEU A 144 1.20 -27.38 14.93
C LEU A 144 2.52 -26.88 14.34
N LYS A 145 2.66 -26.93 13.00
CA LYS A 145 3.85 -26.43 12.30
C LYS A 145 3.50 -25.76 10.99
N VAL A 146 4.31 -24.77 10.61
CA VAL A 146 4.26 -24.11 9.30
C VAL A 146 5.64 -24.19 8.65
N GLY A 147 5.77 -24.88 7.52
CA GLY A 147 7.06 -25.08 6.85
C GLY A 147 8.10 -25.77 7.75
N GLY A 148 7.65 -26.68 8.62
CA GLY A 148 8.48 -27.38 9.59
C GLY A 148 8.81 -26.60 10.87
N ARG A 149 8.45 -25.31 10.97
CA ARG A 149 8.64 -24.50 12.18
C ARG A 149 7.47 -24.68 13.13
N ASP A 150 7.76 -24.88 14.42
CA ASP A 150 6.74 -24.98 15.48
C ASP A 150 5.88 -23.70 15.50
N ALA A 151 4.57 -23.89 15.42
CA ALA A 151 3.60 -22.81 15.41
C ALA A 151 3.16 -22.38 16.81
N SER A 152 3.68 -22.99 17.87
CA SER A 152 3.31 -22.64 19.24
C SER A 152 3.63 -21.19 19.56
N GLY A 153 2.64 -20.44 20.06
CA GLY A 153 2.78 -19.03 20.42
C GLY A 153 3.12 -18.10 19.23
N MET A 154 3.00 -18.56 17.98
CA MET A 154 3.21 -17.70 16.82
C MET A 154 2.21 -16.54 16.80
N THR A 155 2.72 -15.35 16.50
CA THR A 155 1.87 -14.19 16.22
C THR A 155 1.21 -14.30 14.84
N ALA A 156 0.17 -13.50 14.62
CA ALA A 156 -0.52 -13.46 13.34
C ALA A 156 0.41 -13.04 12.20
N GLU A 157 1.31 -12.09 12.46
CA GLU A 157 2.26 -11.55 11.49
C GLU A 157 3.27 -12.63 11.07
N LEU A 158 3.84 -13.36 12.03
CA LEU A 158 4.79 -14.43 11.74
C LEU A 158 4.12 -15.58 10.97
N ALA A 159 2.94 -16.02 11.40
CA ALA A 159 2.20 -17.06 10.69
C ALA A 159 1.88 -16.64 9.25
N THR A 160 1.42 -15.40 9.06
CA THR A 160 1.13 -14.83 7.74
C THR A 160 2.37 -14.82 6.86
N SER A 161 3.52 -14.39 7.38
CA SER A 161 4.79 -14.36 6.63
C SER A 161 5.28 -15.74 6.16
N LEU A 162 4.93 -16.81 6.87
CA LEU A 162 5.31 -18.19 6.52
C LEU A 162 4.30 -18.84 5.56
N ILE A 163 3.01 -18.51 5.73
CA ILE A 163 1.91 -19.08 4.93
C ILE A 163 1.82 -18.39 3.57
N GLN A 164 1.97 -17.07 3.52
CA GLN A 164 2.06 -16.34 2.26
C GLN A 164 3.40 -16.61 1.58
N GLY A 165 3.43 -16.40 0.28
CA GLY A 165 4.62 -16.67 -0.53
C GLY A 165 4.26 -16.58 -2.02
N PRO A 166 5.25 -16.72 -2.91
CA PRO A 166 5.01 -16.59 -4.34
C PRO A 166 4.02 -17.64 -4.84
N ASP A 167 3.21 -17.25 -5.82
CA ASP A 167 2.27 -18.13 -6.52
C ASP A 167 2.98 -19.39 -7.05
N GLY A 168 2.32 -20.54 -6.94
CA GLY A 168 2.87 -21.83 -7.35
C GLY A 168 3.90 -22.46 -6.41
N THR A 169 4.39 -21.74 -5.39
CA THR A 169 5.27 -22.34 -4.36
C THR A 169 4.47 -23.15 -3.35
N GLN A 170 5.10 -24.08 -2.63
CA GLN A 170 4.41 -24.95 -1.67
C GLN A 170 4.69 -24.55 -0.21
N VAL A 171 3.73 -24.82 0.66
CA VAL A 171 3.89 -24.79 2.11
C VAL A 171 3.33 -26.08 2.70
N THR A 172 4.07 -26.67 3.63
CA THR A 172 3.60 -27.84 4.39
C THR A 172 3.15 -27.39 5.76
N LEU A 173 1.91 -27.72 6.13
CA LEU A 173 1.37 -27.53 7.46
C LEU A 173 1.30 -28.89 8.17
N THR A 174 1.71 -28.93 9.43
CA THR A 174 1.39 -30.07 10.31
C THR A 174 0.12 -29.72 11.07
N ILE A 175 -0.95 -30.48 10.82
CA ILE A 175 -2.29 -30.25 11.36
C ILE A 175 -2.60 -31.29 12.42
N LYS A 176 -3.22 -30.84 13.51
CA LYS A 176 -3.91 -31.71 14.47
C LYS A 176 -5.42 -31.52 14.32
N ARG A 177 -6.12 -32.62 14.04
CA ARG A 177 -7.57 -32.72 13.98
C ARG A 177 -8.01 -33.86 14.89
N ASP A 178 -8.75 -33.51 15.94
CA ASP A 178 -9.12 -34.45 17.01
C ASP A 178 -7.88 -35.18 17.58
N ALA A 179 -7.83 -36.51 17.45
CA ALA A 179 -6.73 -37.36 17.88
C ALA A 179 -5.65 -37.58 16.80
N SER A 180 -5.90 -37.12 15.56
CA SER A 180 -5.02 -37.37 14.42
C SER A 180 -4.08 -36.20 14.17
N THR A 181 -2.84 -36.50 13.82
CA THR A 181 -1.85 -35.52 13.35
C THR A 181 -1.35 -35.93 11.97
N PHE A 182 -1.36 -35.01 11.02
CA PHE A 182 -0.95 -35.28 9.65
C PHE A 182 -0.38 -34.03 8.97
N ASP A 183 0.46 -34.25 7.97
CA ASP A 183 1.02 -33.16 7.16
C ASP A 183 0.16 -32.93 5.92
N VAL A 184 -0.03 -31.66 5.57
CA VAL A 184 -0.74 -31.21 4.38
C VAL A 184 0.17 -30.26 3.62
N THR A 185 0.59 -30.66 2.42
CA THR A 185 1.33 -29.78 1.51
C THR A 185 0.37 -29.09 0.56
N ILE A 186 0.41 -27.77 0.55
CA ILE A 186 -0.53 -26.92 -0.19
C ILE A 186 0.27 -26.02 -1.12
N THR A 187 -0.09 -26.04 -2.40
CA THR A 187 0.44 -25.09 -3.38
C THR A 187 -0.26 -23.75 -3.20
N ARG A 188 0.53 -22.69 -2.97
CA ARG A 188 0.03 -21.32 -2.88
C ARG A 188 -0.57 -20.93 -4.22
N ALA A 189 -1.71 -20.24 -4.16
CA ALA A 189 -2.37 -19.65 -5.30
C ALA A 189 -2.72 -18.20 -5.00
N GLU A 190 -2.92 -17.41 -6.05
CA GLU A 190 -3.71 -16.19 -5.92
C GLU A 190 -5.14 -16.55 -5.48
N ILE A 191 -5.59 -15.92 -4.39
CA ILE A 191 -6.93 -16.04 -3.83
C ILE A 191 -7.54 -14.65 -3.76
N GLN A 192 -8.83 -14.56 -4.08
CA GLN A 192 -9.62 -13.38 -3.83
C GLN A 192 -10.33 -13.56 -2.49
N VAL A 193 -10.00 -12.72 -1.52
CA VAL A 193 -10.64 -12.72 -0.20
C VAL A 193 -11.68 -11.60 -0.21
N PRO A 194 -12.96 -11.88 0.07
CA PRO A 194 -13.97 -10.83 0.19
C PRO A 194 -13.54 -9.82 1.26
N SER A 195 -13.63 -8.53 0.96
CA SER A 195 -13.32 -7.48 1.93
C SER A 195 -14.38 -7.38 3.03
N VAL A 196 -15.61 -7.83 2.75
CA VAL A 196 -16.75 -7.78 3.68
C VAL A 196 -17.26 -9.18 4.00
N ARG A 197 -17.59 -9.44 5.27
CA ARG A 197 -18.37 -10.61 5.71
C ARG A 197 -19.47 -10.19 6.66
N SER A 198 -20.55 -10.95 6.67
CA SER A 198 -21.65 -10.70 7.60
C SER A 198 -22.31 -11.96 8.13
N THR A 199 -22.99 -11.81 9.26
CA THR A 199 -23.87 -12.82 9.85
C THR A 199 -24.93 -12.13 10.70
N VAL A 200 -26.07 -12.80 10.92
CA VAL A 200 -27.13 -12.31 11.82
C VAL A 200 -27.03 -13.08 13.14
N ILE A 201 -26.86 -12.36 14.25
CA ILE A 201 -26.73 -12.93 15.59
C ILE A 201 -28.08 -12.83 16.31
N GLY A 202 -28.57 -13.98 16.80
CA GLY A 202 -29.79 -14.08 17.62
C GLY A 202 -31.04 -13.52 16.95
N ASP A 203 -31.07 -13.46 15.63
CA ASP A 203 -32.16 -12.96 14.77
C ASP A 203 -32.43 -11.44 14.81
N HIS A 204 -31.52 -10.62 15.36
CA HIS A 204 -31.76 -9.16 15.47
C HIS A 204 -30.52 -8.28 15.36
N VAL A 205 -29.32 -8.83 15.37
CA VAL A 205 -28.07 -8.04 15.21
C VAL A 205 -27.39 -8.45 13.90
N LEU A 206 -27.34 -7.52 12.93
CA LEU A 206 -26.50 -7.68 11.76
C LEU A 206 -25.05 -7.40 12.18
N TYR A 207 -24.21 -8.42 12.19
CA TYR A 207 -22.78 -8.25 12.36
C TYR A 207 -22.14 -8.18 10.97
N VAL A 208 -21.45 -7.07 10.68
CA VAL A 208 -20.69 -6.86 9.44
C VAL A 208 -19.24 -6.59 9.80
N ARG A 209 -18.32 -7.34 9.22
CA ARG A 209 -16.88 -7.12 9.36
C ARG A 209 -16.29 -6.70 8.03
N ILE A 210 -15.53 -5.61 8.03
CA ILE A 210 -14.71 -5.18 6.89
C ILE A 210 -13.25 -5.46 7.26
N TYR A 211 -12.59 -6.34 6.50
CA TYR A 211 -11.19 -6.74 6.74
C TYR A 211 -10.18 -5.74 6.16
N SER A 212 -10.54 -5.06 5.07
CA SER A 212 -9.74 -4.02 4.42
C SER A 212 -10.63 -3.23 3.46
N PHE A 213 -10.30 -1.98 3.18
CA PHE A 213 -10.99 -1.18 2.15
C PHE A 213 -10.38 -1.46 0.77
N GLY A 214 -10.76 -2.59 0.17
CA GLY A 214 -10.42 -2.93 -1.22
C GLY A 214 -11.41 -2.35 -2.22
N SER A 215 -11.10 -2.48 -3.51
CA SER A 215 -11.85 -1.83 -4.61
C SER A 215 -13.34 -2.18 -4.74
N THR A 216 -13.79 -3.31 -4.16
CA THR A 216 -15.20 -3.77 -4.20
C THR A 216 -15.93 -3.61 -2.86
N THR A 217 -15.29 -2.99 -1.87
CA THR A 217 -15.77 -3.02 -0.47
C THR A 217 -17.13 -2.38 -0.30
N PHE A 218 -17.36 -1.23 -0.93
CA PHE A 218 -18.65 -0.58 -0.85
C PHE A 218 -19.78 -1.42 -1.47
N ASP A 219 -19.54 -2.01 -2.65
CA ASP A 219 -20.53 -2.87 -3.32
C ASP A 219 -20.89 -4.11 -2.48
N ASP A 220 -19.86 -4.77 -1.91
CA ASP A 220 -20.04 -5.91 -1.02
C ASP A 220 -20.81 -5.52 0.27
N PHE A 221 -20.49 -4.35 0.82
CA PHE A 221 -21.16 -3.79 2.00
C PHE A 221 -22.64 -3.47 1.72
N ALA A 222 -22.93 -2.76 0.64
CA ALA A 222 -24.29 -2.43 0.20
C ALA A 222 -25.13 -3.70 -0.08
N SER A 223 -24.51 -4.74 -0.66
CA SER A 223 -25.16 -6.04 -0.86
C SER A 223 -25.55 -6.71 0.47
N VAL A 224 -24.68 -6.66 1.47
CA VAL A 224 -24.97 -7.15 2.82
C VAL A 224 -26.12 -6.38 3.46
N LEU A 225 -26.10 -5.04 3.38
CA LEU A 225 -27.14 -4.20 3.96
C LEU A 225 -28.50 -4.44 3.31
N SER A 226 -28.58 -4.41 1.98
CA SER A 226 -29.83 -4.62 1.24
C SER A 226 -30.48 -5.97 1.56
N THR A 227 -29.68 -7.01 1.83
CA THR A 227 -30.17 -8.35 2.14
C THR A 227 -30.61 -8.52 3.59
N ASN A 228 -29.90 -7.92 4.55
CA ASN A 228 -30.02 -8.30 5.96
C ASN A 228 -30.47 -7.16 6.89
N LEU A 229 -30.40 -5.90 6.46
CA LEU A 229 -30.64 -4.76 7.34
C LEU A 229 -32.11 -4.65 7.74
N ALA A 230 -33.03 -4.87 6.81
CA ALA A 230 -34.48 -4.77 7.05
C ALA A 230 -35.01 -5.79 8.08
N SER A 231 -34.37 -6.95 8.18
CA SER A 231 -34.72 -7.99 9.16
C SER A 231 -33.97 -7.84 10.49
N SER A 232 -33.04 -6.88 10.59
CA SER A 232 -32.21 -6.66 11.78
C SER A 232 -32.67 -5.42 12.55
N LYS A 233 -32.53 -5.44 13.87
CA LYS A 233 -32.87 -4.29 14.75
C LYS A 233 -31.67 -3.39 15.06
N SER A 234 -30.47 -3.92 14.88
CA SER A 234 -29.21 -3.24 15.18
C SER A 234 -28.10 -3.80 14.30
N MET A 235 -27.02 -3.04 14.14
CA MET A 235 -25.85 -3.47 13.40
C MET A 235 -24.58 -3.24 14.21
N VAL A 236 -23.64 -4.17 14.11
CA VAL A 236 -22.26 -4.02 14.56
C VAL A 236 -21.36 -3.98 13.33
N LEU A 237 -20.66 -2.86 13.13
CA LEU A 237 -19.58 -2.74 12.16
C LEU A 237 -18.24 -3.04 12.84
N ASP A 238 -17.61 -4.14 12.48
CA ASP A 238 -16.33 -4.59 13.04
C ASP A 238 -15.19 -4.23 12.08
N LEU A 239 -14.31 -3.33 12.54
CA LEU A 239 -13.10 -2.87 11.84
C LEU A 239 -11.82 -3.34 12.56
N ARG A 240 -11.91 -4.30 13.49
CA ARG A 240 -10.71 -4.81 14.17
C ARG A 240 -9.78 -5.48 13.16
N ASP A 241 -8.50 -5.17 13.31
CA ASP A 241 -7.41 -5.64 12.45
C ASP A 241 -7.52 -5.20 10.98
N ASN A 242 -8.35 -4.18 10.69
CA ASN A 242 -8.45 -3.59 9.36
C ASN A 242 -7.32 -2.55 9.17
N PRO A 243 -6.37 -2.77 8.23
CA PRO A 243 -5.22 -1.89 8.04
C PRO A 243 -5.55 -0.62 7.23
N GLY A 244 -6.81 -0.43 6.82
CA GLY A 244 -7.24 0.64 5.92
C GLY A 244 -7.39 0.14 4.48
N GLY A 245 -7.05 1.00 3.52
CA GLY A 245 -7.15 0.74 2.09
C GLY A 245 -7.55 2.00 1.32
N PHE A 246 -8.35 1.83 0.28
CA PHE A 246 -8.86 2.92 -0.56
C PHE A 246 -9.79 3.85 0.23
N VAL A 247 -9.42 5.14 0.27
CA VAL A 247 -10.13 6.17 1.05
C VAL A 247 -11.54 6.43 0.51
N ASP A 248 -11.72 6.42 -0.81
CA ASP A 248 -13.02 6.55 -1.47
C ASP A 248 -14.00 5.42 -1.09
N GLN A 249 -13.49 4.22 -0.85
CA GLN A 249 -14.29 3.09 -0.39
C GLN A 249 -14.72 3.29 1.07
N ALA A 250 -13.85 3.85 1.91
CA ALA A 250 -14.20 4.19 3.29
C ALA A 250 -15.23 5.32 3.35
N ASP A 251 -15.04 6.40 2.58
CA ASP A 251 -15.99 7.51 2.47
C ASP A 251 -17.37 7.05 1.96
N SER A 252 -17.40 6.14 0.99
CA SER A 252 -18.66 5.55 0.50
C SER A 252 -19.39 4.78 1.60
N VAL A 253 -18.67 3.98 2.41
CA VAL A 253 -19.26 3.29 3.57
C VAL A 253 -19.73 4.29 4.63
N ILE A 254 -18.99 5.36 4.91
CA ILE A 254 -19.39 6.40 5.87
C ILE A 254 -20.69 7.09 5.42
N SER A 255 -20.89 7.26 4.12
CA SER A 255 -22.08 7.90 3.54
C SER A 255 -23.39 7.16 3.88
N ASP A 256 -23.35 5.85 4.13
CA ASP A 256 -24.52 5.10 4.59
C ASP A 256 -24.92 5.43 6.05
N PHE A 257 -24.07 6.12 6.81
CA PHE A 257 -24.29 6.43 8.23
C PHE A 257 -24.47 7.92 8.53
N VAL A 258 -23.93 8.82 7.70
CA VAL A 258 -23.94 10.26 7.96
C VAL A 258 -24.60 11.02 6.82
N ALA A 259 -25.50 11.94 7.16
CA ALA A 259 -26.24 12.71 6.17
C ALA A 259 -25.34 13.64 5.34
N SER A 260 -24.35 14.26 5.99
CA SER A 260 -23.24 14.96 5.36
C SER A 260 -22.24 15.40 6.43
N GLY A 261 -21.00 15.63 6.04
CA GLY A 261 -19.97 16.15 6.94
C GLY A 261 -18.57 15.97 6.39
N GLU A 262 -17.62 16.68 7.00
CA GLU A 262 -16.19 16.49 6.76
C GLU A 262 -15.75 15.13 7.34
N THR A 263 -14.98 14.36 6.57
CA THR A 263 -14.40 13.09 7.01
C THR A 263 -12.95 13.24 7.44
N PHE A 264 -12.11 13.88 6.61
CA PHE A 264 -10.70 14.11 6.92
C PHE A 264 -10.11 15.35 6.21
N GLU A 265 -8.95 15.79 6.69
CA GLU A 265 -8.15 16.84 6.07
C GLU A 265 -6.81 16.29 5.56
N GLU A 266 -6.37 16.72 4.38
CA GLU A 266 -5.02 16.49 3.87
C GLU A 266 -4.19 17.77 3.97
N HIS A 267 -3.07 17.69 4.68
CA HIS A 267 -2.15 18.80 4.88
C HIS A 267 -0.93 18.65 3.97
N GLY A 268 -0.81 19.53 2.98
CA GLY A 268 0.25 19.54 1.98
C GLY A 268 1.48 20.35 2.41
N ARG A 269 2.63 20.05 1.78
CA ARG A 269 3.94 20.67 2.09
C ARG A 269 3.96 22.20 2.00
N ASN A 270 3.15 22.78 1.14
CA ASN A 270 3.03 24.23 0.95
C ASN A 270 2.02 24.89 1.92
N GLY A 271 1.54 24.15 2.92
CA GLY A 271 0.49 24.58 3.84
C GLY A 271 -0.92 24.49 3.25
N SER A 272 -1.10 23.87 2.08
CA SER A 272 -2.45 23.60 1.56
C SER A 272 -3.19 22.64 2.47
N VAL A 273 -4.46 22.94 2.74
CA VAL A 273 -5.35 22.02 3.44
C VAL A 273 -6.50 21.67 2.50
N THR A 274 -6.61 20.40 2.13
CA THR A 274 -7.75 19.86 1.37
C THR A 274 -8.70 19.21 2.36
N ARG A 275 -9.97 19.60 2.34
CA ARG A 275 -11.03 19.00 3.17
C ARG A 275 -11.83 18.03 2.32
N HIS A 276 -11.99 16.82 2.83
CA HIS A 276 -12.79 15.78 2.22
C HIS A 276 -14.08 15.63 3.02
N SER A 277 -15.19 15.52 2.29
CA SER A 277 -16.52 15.45 2.87
C SER A 277 -17.36 14.43 2.15
N VAL A 278 -18.26 13.81 2.89
CA VAL A 278 -19.26 12.89 2.34
C VAL A 278 -20.64 13.52 2.34
N SER A 279 -21.50 13.01 1.48
CA SER A 279 -22.94 13.27 1.48
C SER A 279 -23.64 11.92 1.54
N GLY A 280 -24.59 11.79 2.45
CA GLY A 280 -25.25 10.53 2.70
C GLY A 280 -26.04 10.01 1.51
N THR A 281 -26.18 8.70 1.46
CA THR A 281 -26.85 7.91 0.40
C THR A 281 -28.33 7.65 0.69
#